data_AF-A0A2R6S0Y6-F1
#
_entry.id   AF-A0A2R6S0Y6-F1
#
_cell.length_a   1.000
_cell.length_b   1.000
_cell.length_c   1.000
_cell.angle_alpha   90.00
_cell.angle_beta   90.00
_cell.angle_gamma   90.00
#
_symmetry.space_group_name_H-M   'P 1'
#
loop_
_entity.id
_entity.type
_entity.pdbx_description
1 polymer ?
#
loop_
_entity_poly.entity_id
_entity_poly.type
_entity_poly.pdbx_seq_one_letter_code
_entity_poly.pdbx_strand_id
1 'polypeptide(L)' 'ISDIRISRQGFEKRVVSQDLQLWLSNAPAIGRQFTLLARAGRQVQEIQLTTSLDQEGIKKALQRVLERVP' A
#
# COMPACT_ATOMS: atom_id res chain seq x y z
N ILE A 1 -1.36 14.09 2.39
CA ILE A 1 -0.53 13.08 3.12
C ILE A 1 0.28 13.86 4.13
N SER A 2 0.25 13.45 5.40
CA SER A 2 0.94 14.16 6.48
C SER A 2 2.13 13.39 7.05
N ASP A 3 2.12 12.06 6.95
CA ASP A 3 3.24 11.21 7.39
C ASP A 3 3.27 9.88 6.62
N ILE A 4 4.48 9.32 6.46
CA ILE A 4 4.71 8.01 5.86
C ILE A 4 5.75 7.28 6.71
N ARG A 5 5.40 6.08 7.18
CA ARG A 5 6.30 5.20 7.91
C ARG A 5 6.42 3.86 7.21
N ILE A 6 7.66 3.49 6.88
CA ILE A 6 7.99 2.14 6.40
C ILE A 6 8.10 1.24 7.63
N SER A 7 7.32 0.16 7.66
CA SER A 7 7.27 -0.77 8.79
C SER A 7 7.81 -2.15 8.39
N ARG A 8 7.02 -3.20 8.55
CA ARG A 8 7.44 -4.59 8.38
C ARG A 8 7.75 -4.90 6.91
N GLN A 9 8.90 -5.53 6.69
CA GLN A 9 9.24 -6.15 5.41
C GLN A 9 9.03 -7.67 5.49
N GLY A 10 8.54 -8.26 4.40
CA GLY A 10 8.37 -9.69 4.23
C GLY A 10 8.93 -10.16 2.89
N PHE A 11 9.17 -11.47 2.80
CA PHE A 11 9.57 -12.13 1.55
C PHE A 11 8.59 -13.25 1.20
N GLU A 12 8.00 -13.18 0.02
CA GLU A 12 7.15 -14.22 -0.53
C GLU A 12 7.99 -15.40 -1.04
N LYS A 13 7.58 -16.62 -0.66
CA LYS A 13 8.32 -17.86 -0.97
C LYS A 13 8.22 -18.28 -2.43
N ARG A 14 7.14 -17.91 -3.12
CA ARG A 14 6.90 -18.23 -4.53
C ARG A 14 6.60 -16.94 -5.27
N VAL A 15 7.13 -16.78 -6.49
CA VAL A 15 6.89 -15.59 -7.30
C VAL A 15 5.96 -15.95 -8.46
N VAL A 16 4.95 -15.13 -8.69
CA VAL A 16 4.00 -15.28 -9.80
C VAL A 16 3.95 -14.05 -10.72
N SER A 17 4.56 -12.92 -10.31
CA SER A 17 4.77 -11.73 -11.16
C SER A 17 5.91 -10.87 -10.58
N GLN A 18 6.66 -10.20 -11.44
CA GLN A 18 7.72 -9.24 -11.07
C GLN A 18 7.21 -7.80 -11.01
N ASP A 19 5.96 -7.57 -11.40
CA ASP A 19 5.37 -6.24 -11.49
C ASP A 19 5.23 -5.63 -10.09
N LEU A 20 5.34 -4.31 -10.03
CA LEU A 20 5.06 -3.57 -8.81
C LEU A 20 3.54 -3.61 -8.58
N GLN A 21 3.15 -4.15 -7.43
CA GLN A 21 1.76 -4.23 -7.00
C GLN A 21 1.59 -3.45 -5.70
N LEU A 22 0.47 -2.75 -5.55
CA LEU A 22 0.16 -1.93 -4.38
C LEU A 22 -1.29 -2.14 -3.96
N TRP A 23 -1.52 -2.42 -2.67
CA TRP A 23 -2.85 -2.65 -2.11
C TRP A 23 -3.09 -1.82 -0.87
N LEU A 24 -4.36 -1.52 -0.63
CA LEU A 24 -4.86 -1.07 0.67
C LEU A 24 -5.17 -2.29 1.52
N SER A 25 -4.68 -2.31 2.76
CA SER A 25 -5.03 -3.35 3.72
C SER A 25 -6.55 -3.38 3.97
N ASN A 26 -7.10 -4.58 4.16
CA ASN A 26 -8.50 -4.75 4.57
C ASN A 26 -8.73 -4.37 6.05
N ALA A 27 -7.66 -4.15 6.82
CA ALA A 27 -7.80 -3.67 8.18
C ALA A 27 -8.43 -2.26 8.18
N PRO A 28 -9.34 -1.97 9.12
CA PRO A 28 -9.88 -0.63 9.26
C PRO A 28 -8.77 0.38 9.58
N ALA A 29 -8.93 1.59 9.08
CA ALA A 29 -8.02 2.68 9.41
C ALA A 29 -8.06 2.98 10.91
N ILE A 30 -6.91 3.25 11.51
CA ILE A 30 -6.81 3.68 12.90
C ILE A 30 -6.67 5.19 12.88
N GLY A 31 -7.78 5.89 13.12
CA GLY A 31 -7.85 7.35 12.95
C GLY A 31 -7.62 7.76 11.49
N ARG A 32 -6.52 8.48 11.24
CA ARG A 32 -6.10 8.95 9.90
C ARG A 32 -5.01 8.08 9.26
N GLN A 33 -4.69 6.96 9.90
CA GLN A 33 -3.63 6.06 9.49
C GLN A 33 -4.18 4.85 8.75
N PHE A 34 -3.65 4.62 7.55
CA PHE A 34 -3.96 3.50 6.69
C PHE A 34 -2.73 2.63 6.52
N THR A 35 -2.95 1.33 6.35
CA THR A 35 -1.87 0.40 6.03
C THR A 35 -1.93 0.05 4.54
N LEU A 36 -0.84 0.30 3.82
CA LEU A 36 -0.65 -0.12 2.45
C LEU A 36 0.36 -1.27 2.40
N LEU A 37 0.21 -2.14 1.41
CA LEU A 37 1.14 -3.22 1.11
C LEU A 37 1.69 -2.98 -0.30
N ALA A 38 3.00 -2.84 -0.44
CA ALA A 38 3.68 -2.76 -1.72
C ALA A 38 4.46 -4.04 -1.95
N ARG A 39 4.29 -4.68 -3.11
CA ARG A 39 5.05 -5.86 -3.52
C ARG A 39 5.82 -5.57 -4.80
N ALA A 40 7.08 -5.95 -4.81
CA ALA A 40 7.91 -6.01 -6.02
C ALA A 40 8.63 -7.36 -6.05
N GLY A 41 8.29 -8.20 -7.03
CA GLY A 41 8.78 -9.57 -7.10
C GLY A 41 8.47 -10.36 -5.83
N ARG A 42 9.51 -10.69 -5.05
CA ARG A 42 9.40 -11.45 -3.79
C ARG A 42 9.37 -10.58 -2.55
N GLN A 43 9.66 -9.28 -2.67
CA GLN A 43 9.67 -8.39 -1.52
C GLN A 43 8.27 -7.84 -1.31
N VAL A 44 7.79 -7.89 -0.07
CA VAL A 44 6.56 -7.25 0.38
C VAL A 44 6.93 -6.24 1.46
N GLN A 45 6.45 -5.02 1.32
CA GLN A 45 6.68 -3.93 2.26
C GLN A 45 5.36 -3.39 2.79
N GLU A 46 5.22 -3.36 4.10
CA GLU A 46 4.15 -2.64 4.77
C GLU A 46 4.52 -1.16 4.91
N ILE A 47 3.56 -0.30 4.56
CA ILE A 47 3.68 1.15 4.63
C ILE A 47 2.50 1.67 5.44
N GLN A 48 2.79 2.39 6.52
CA GLN A 48 1.79 3.10 7.30
C GLN A 48 1.72 4.53 6.77
N LEU A 49 0.55 4.91 6.29
CA LEU A 49 0.27 6.19 5.66
C LEU A 49 -0.69 6.99 6.52
N THR A 50 -0.28 8.18 6.96
CA THR A 50 -1.19 9.12 7.62
C THR A 50 -1.64 10.18 6.62
N THR A 51 -2.96 10.36 6.47
CA THR A 51 -3.53 11.30 5.51
C THR A 51 -4.84 11.90 6.00
N SER A 52 -5.19 13.06 5.47
CA SER A 52 -6.49 13.70 5.70
C SER A 52 -7.59 13.13 4.80
N LEU A 53 -7.25 12.23 3.87
CA LEU A 53 -8.22 11.53 3.04
C LEU A 53 -9.02 10.54 3.88
N ASP A 54 -10.29 10.42 3.54
CA ASP A 54 -11.16 9.36 4.03
C ASP A 54 -10.92 8.05 3.26
N GLN A 55 -11.66 7.00 3.65
CA GLN A 55 -11.47 5.67 3.08
C GLN A 55 -11.79 5.61 1.58
N GLU A 56 -12.75 6.40 1.10
CA GLU A 56 -13.03 6.48 -0.34
C GLU A 56 -11.94 7.25 -1.09
N GLY A 57 -11.49 8.38 -0.53
CA GLY A 57 -10.42 9.19 -1.07
C GLY A 57 -9.12 8.41 -1.24
N ILE A 58 -8.73 7.60 -0.25
CA ILE A 58 -7.51 6.78 -0.35
C ILE A 58 -7.65 5.66 -1.39
N LYS A 59 -8.82 5.03 -1.52
CA LYS A 59 -9.08 4.02 -2.57
C LYS A 59 -8.94 4.62 -3.96
N LYS A 60 -9.55 5.78 -4.21
CA LYS A 60 -9.44 6.51 -5.48
C LYS A 60 -8.00 6.93 -5.77
N ALA A 61 -7.28 7.41 -4.75
CA ALA A 61 -5.87 7.77 -4.90
C ALA A 61 -5.00 6.55 -5.27
N LEU A 62 -5.23 5.40 -4.62
CA LEU A 62 -4.52 4.16 -4.90
C LEU A 62 -4.79 3.65 -6.32
N GLN A 63 -6.05 3.66 -6.76
CA GLN A 63 -6.43 3.26 -8.13
C GLN A 63 -5.68 4.09 -9.19
N ARG A 64 -5.63 5.41 -9.03
CA ARG A 64 -4.90 6.30 -9.95
C ARG A 64 -3.39 6.03 -10.01
N VAL A 65 -2.80 5.60 -8.90
CA VAL A 65 -1.37 5.23 -8.87
C VAL A 65 -1.16 3.93 -9.63
N LEU A 66 -2.02 2.93 -9.43
CA LEU A 66 -1.93 1.65 -10.13
C LEU A 66 -2.12 1.78 -11.65
N GLU A 67 -2.98 2.69 -12.11
CA GLU A 67 -3.16 2.99 -13.54
C GLU A 67 -1.93 3.63 -14.21
N ARG A 68 -0.98 4.12 -13.41
CA ARG A 68 0.24 4.80 -13.88
C ARG A 68 1.49 3.92 -13.82
N VAL A 69 1.40 2.75 -13.21
CA VAL A 69 2.50 1.78 -13.21
C VAL A 69 2.39 0.96 -14.50
N PRO A 70 3.40 0.98 -15.38
CA PRO A 70 3.39 0.26 -16.65
C PRO A 70 3.48 -1.26 -16.47
#